data_AF-X6FPD8-F1
#
_entry.id   AF-X6FPD8-F1
#
_cell.length_a   1.000
_cell.length_b   1.000
_cell.length_c   1.000
_cell.angle_alpha   90.00
_cell.angle_beta   90.00
_cell.angle_gamma   90.00
#
_symmetry.space_group_name_H-M   'P 1'
#
loop_
_entity.id
_entity.type
_entity.pdbx_description
1 polymer ?
#
loop_
_entity_poly.entity_id
_entity_poly.type
_entity_poly.pdbx_seq_one_letter_code
_entity_poly.pdbx_strand_id
1 'polypeptide(L)'
;MSRSERSSRLAELRGGGQRISRHYYDIHRLMESETGRGAIANKELGADCVARARMFFNRKDYDLASAEPPTFALLPHDEMVDTLRPDYVAMTAMIFRPVPNFDLVLESVRRLETLLTRQKADVQPPACSPSVLEK
;
A
#
# COMPACT_ATOMS: atom_id res chain seq x y z
N MET A 1 16.54 -4.79 -11.25
CA MET A 1 15.70 -5.66 -10.39
C MET A 1 14.26 -5.64 -10.88
N SER A 2 13.72 -6.82 -11.14
CA SER A 2 12.35 -7.04 -11.58
C SER A 2 11.35 -6.80 -10.44
N ARG A 3 10.06 -6.61 -10.78
CA ARG A 3 8.96 -6.49 -9.82
C ARG A 3 8.84 -7.73 -8.92
N SER A 4 9.03 -8.91 -9.51
CA SER A 4 8.98 -10.20 -8.81
C SER A 4 10.00 -10.27 -7.68
N GLU A 5 11.25 -9.84 -7.94
CA GLU A 5 12.34 -9.79 -6.94
C GLU A 5 12.14 -8.76 -5.81
N ARG A 6 11.24 -7.80 -5.98
CA ARG A 6 10.87 -6.85 -4.91
C ARG A 6 9.73 -7.41 -4.06
N SER A 7 8.72 -7.99 -4.70
CA SER A 7 7.61 -8.66 -4.00
C SER A 7 8.08 -9.89 -3.20
N SER A 8 9.10 -10.61 -3.70
CA SER A 8 9.70 -11.75 -2.99
C SER A 8 10.47 -11.37 -1.73
N ARG A 9 10.75 -10.07 -1.50
CA ARG A 9 11.42 -9.61 -0.28
C ARG A 9 10.48 -9.34 0.87
N LEU A 10 9.19 -9.12 0.60
CA LEU A 10 8.20 -9.03 1.67
C LEU A 10 8.33 -10.29 2.52
N ALA A 11 8.80 -10.10 3.77
CA ALA A 11 9.11 -11.19 4.68
C ALA A 11 7.97 -12.22 4.73
N GLU A 12 8.33 -13.50 4.88
CA GLU A 12 7.40 -14.56 5.25
C GLU A 12 6.44 -14.06 6.34
N LEU A 13 5.15 -14.30 6.13
CA LEU A 13 4.09 -13.85 7.00
C LEU A 13 4.26 -14.39 8.42
N ARG A 14 4.95 -13.64 9.28
CA ARG A 14 5.12 -14.01 10.69
C ARG A 14 3.76 -14.11 11.37
N GLY A 15 3.46 -15.26 11.95
CA GLY A 15 2.15 -15.55 12.55
C GLY A 15 1.08 -16.02 11.55
N GLY A 16 1.47 -16.58 10.39
CA GLY A 16 0.53 -17.24 9.46
C GLY A 16 -0.38 -16.27 8.70
N GLY A 17 0.08 -15.04 8.47
CA GLY A 17 -0.69 -14.04 7.73
C GLY A 17 -1.69 -13.27 8.56
N GLN A 18 -1.80 -13.59 9.86
CA GLN A 18 -2.73 -12.93 10.80
C GLN A 18 -2.69 -11.42 10.61
N ARG A 19 -3.81 -10.87 10.10
CA ARG A 19 -4.10 -9.44 9.89
C ARG A 19 -3.56 -8.81 8.60
N ILE A 20 -2.75 -9.49 7.78
CA ILE A 20 -2.27 -8.90 6.52
C ILE A 20 -3.34 -8.94 5.42
N SER A 21 -4.17 -9.99 5.36
CA SER A 21 -5.31 -10.03 4.41
C SER A 21 -6.29 -8.87 4.63
N ARG A 22 -6.41 -8.41 5.88
CA ARG A 22 -7.19 -7.22 6.27
C ARG A 22 -6.66 -5.96 5.63
N HIS A 23 -5.35 -5.75 5.60
CA HIS A 23 -4.75 -4.56 4.99
C HIS A 23 -5.07 -4.48 3.49
N TYR A 24 -5.05 -5.61 2.79
CA TYR A 24 -5.47 -5.66 1.39
C TYR A 24 -6.93 -5.26 1.22
N TYR A 25 -7.82 -5.76 2.09
CA TYR A 25 -9.22 -5.36 2.08
C TYR A 25 -9.42 -3.87 2.40
N ASP A 26 -8.71 -3.34 3.40
CA ASP A 26 -8.76 -1.93 3.77
C ASP A 26 -8.31 -1.04 2.62
N ILE A 27 -7.27 -1.43 1.87
CA ILE A 27 -6.85 -0.75 0.64
C ILE A 27 -7.97 -0.77 -0.40
N HIS A 28 -8.60 -1.94 -0.63
CA HIS A 28 -9.71 -2.04 -1.56
C HIS A 28 -10.87 -1.09 -1.16
N ARG A 29 -11.21 -1.00 0.12
CA ARG A 29 -12.22 -0.05 0.64
C ARG A 29 -11.79 1.40 0.49
N LEU A 30 -10.52 1.71 0.75
CA LEU A 30 -9.97 3.05 0.61
C LEU A 30 -10.03 3.51 -0.85
N MET A 31 -9.70 2.62 -1.79
CA MET A 31 -9.77 2.87 -3.24
C MET A 31 -11.18 3.20 -3.74
N GLU A 32 -12.22 2.69 -3.08
CA GLU A 32 -13.62 3.00 -3.39
C GLU A 32 -14.09 4.34 -2.82
N SER A 33 -13.33 4.93 -1.89
CA SER A 33 -13.70 6.17 -1.19
C SER A 33 -13.14 7.43 -1.85
N GLU A 34 -13.80 8.56 -1.62
CA GLU A 34 -13.31 9.87 -2.03
C GLU A 34 -11.97 10.22 -1.34
N THR A 35 -11.85 9.90 -0.05
CA THR A 35 -10.60 10.08 0.71
C THR A 35 -9.43 9.36 0.06
N GLY A 36 -9.63 8.11 -0.39
CA GLY A 36 -8.58 7.36 -1.08
C GLY A 36 -8.19 7.99 -2.42
N ARG A 37 -9.16 8.49 -3.19
CA ARG A 37 -8.87 9.23 -4.44
C ARG A 37 -8.04 10.48 -4.18
N GLY A 38 -8.40 11.25 -3.15
CA GLY A 38 -7.63 12.42 -2.72
C GLY A 38 -6.21 12.06 -2.28
N ALA A 39 -6.06 10.98 -1.50
CA ALA A 39 -4.76 10.50 -1.04
C ALA A 39 -3.85 10.07 -2.19
N ILE A 40 -4.39 9.36 -3.20
CA ILE A 40 -3.63 8.92 -4.38
C ILE A 40 -3.18 10.10 -5.23
N ALA A 41 -3.99 11.16 -5.32
CA ALA A 41 -3.62 12.37 -6.06
C ALA A 41 -2.53 13.18 -5.35
N ASN A 42 -2.38 13.03 -4.03
CA ASN A 42 -1.40 13.75 -3.23
C ASN A 42 -0.07 12.98 -3.13
N LYS A 43 0.88 13.32 -4.00
CA LYS A 43 2.21 12.69 -4.04
C LYS A 43 3.04 12.95 -2.77
N GLU A 44 2.94 14.15 -2.21
CA GLU A 44 3.68 14.54 -1.00
C GLU A 44 3.26 13.68 0.20
N LEU A 45 1.94 13.44 0.34
CA LEU A 45 1.41 12.53 1.34
C LEU A 45 2.01 11.12 1.21
N GLY A 46 2.18 10.62 -0.01
CA GLY A 46 2.83 9.34 -0.28
C GLY A 46 4.29 9.32 0.19
N ALA A 47 5.06 10.36 -0.13
CA ALA A 47 6.45 10.49 0.29
C ALA A 47 6.58 10.57 1.83
N ASP A 48 5.70 11.32 2.49
CA ASP A 48 5.64 11.43 3.94
C ASP A 48 5.30 10.09 4.60
N CYS A 49 4.37 9.33 4.03
CA CYS A 49 4.04 7.98 4.47
C CYS A 49 5.27 7.06 4.43
N VAL A 50 6.06 7.10 3.35
CA VAL A 50 7.28 6.29 3.23
C VAL A 50 8.35 6.76 4.19
N ALA A 51 8.57 8.08 4.33
CA ALA A 51 9.51 8.64 5.30
C ALA A 51 9.17 8.20 6.73
N ARG A 52 7.90 8.28 7.12
CA ARG A 52 7.44 7.82 8.43
C ARG A 52 7.57 6.32 8.61
N ALA A 53 7.21 5.52 7.60
CA ALA A 53 7.39 4.08 7.65
C ALA A 53 8.87 3.69 7.80
N ARG A 54 9.80 4.43 7.17
CA ARG A 54 11.24 4.23 7.34
C ARG A 54 11.73 4.58 8.75
N MET A 55 11.13 5.55 9.42
CA MET A 55 11.53 5.86 10.80
C MET A 55 11.15 4.74 11.79
N PHE A 56 9.98 4.12 11.62
CA PHE A 56 9.44 3.16 12.60
C PHE A 56 9.62 1.68 12.21
N PHE A 57 9.70 1.36 10.91
CA PHE A 57 9.60 0.00 10.38
C PHE A 57 10.72 -0.35 9.39
N ASN A 58 11.82 0.40 9.33
CA ASN A 58 12.90 0.15 8.38
C ASN A 58 13.68 -1.14 8.67
N ARG A 59 13.19 -2.23 8.10
CA ARG A 59 13.83 -3.53 8.03
C ARG A 59 14.24 -3.81 6.60
N LYS A 60 15.34 -4.55 6.42
CA LYS A 60 15.87 -4.93 5.10
C LYS A 60 14.80 -5.63 4.24
N ASP A 61 13.97 -6.45 4.86
CA ASP A 61 12.94 -7.25 4.18
C ASP A 61 11.80 -6.37 3.61
N TYR A 62 11.57 -5.17 4.15
CA TYR A 62 10.51 -4.30 3.65
C TYR A 62 10.96 -3.34 2.54
N ASP A 63 12.27 -3.25 2.29
CA ASP A 63 12.90 -2.43 1.24
C ASP A 63 12.23 -1.05 1.04
N LEU A 64 11.87 -0.40 2.15
CA LEU A 64 11.11 0.86 2.15
C LEU A 64 11.88 2.00 1.48
N ALA A 65 13.20 1.87 1.33
CA ALA A 65 14.03 2.80 0.59
C ALA A 65 13.72 2.79 -0.92
N SER A 66 13.20 1.68 -1.45
CA SER A 66 12.79 1.53 -2.86
C SER A 66 11.29 1.80 -3.10
N ALA A 67 10.53 2.15 -2.04
CA ALA A 67 9.10 2.41 -2.12
C ALA A 67 8.81 3.81 -2.66
N GLU A 68 9.18 4.06 -3.92
CA GLU A 68 8.95 5.29 -4.66
C GLU A 68 8.45 4.97 -6.08
N PRO A 69 7.87 5.92 -6.82
CA PRO A 69 7.63 5.72 -8.25
C PRO A 69 8.95 5.60 -9.01
N PRO A 70 9.12 4.65 -9.97
CA PRO A 70 8.14 3.67 -10.46
C PRO A 70 8.22 2.30 -9.75
N THR A 71 8.98 2.18 -8.66
CA THR A 71 9.44 0.92 -8.08
C THR A 71 8.52 0.30 -7.02
N PHE A 72 7.40 0.94 -6.67
CA PHE A 72 6.39 0.38 -5.77
C PHE A 72 6.06 -1.09 -6.08
N ALA A 73 6.01 -1.89 -5.02
CA ALA A 73 5.62 -3.30 -5.03
C ALA A 73 4.67 -3.54 -3.85
N LEU A 74 3.37 -3.50 -4.13
CA LEU A 74 2.29 -3.66 -3.16
C LEU A 74 1.65 -5.05 -3.23
N LEU A 75 1.71 -5.68 -4.41
CA LEU A 75 1.12 -7.00 -4.59
C LEU A 75 1.91 -8.09 -3.86
N PRO A 76 1.21 -9.03 -3.20
CA PRO A 76 1.84 -10.21 -2.61
C PRO A 76 2.39 -11.12 -3.72
N HIS A 77 3.43 -11.89 -3.41
CA HIS A 77 3.92 -12.97 -4.28
C HIS A 77 3.07 -14.24 -4.09
N ASP A 78 3.21 -15.21 -4.99
CA ASP A 78 2.28 -16.34 -5.10
C ASP A 78 2.16 -17.17 -3.80
N GLU A 79 3.27 -17.52 -3.14
CA GLU A 79 3.26 -18.27 -1.87
C GLU A 79 2.54 -17.50 -0.73
N MET A 80 2.67 -16.17 -0.75
CA MET A 80 1.96 -15.28 0.17
C MET A 80 0.46 -15.27 -0.12
N VAL A 81 0.05 -15.28 -1.40
CA VAL A 81 -1.37 -15.36 -1.78
C VAL A 81 -2.02 -16.62 -1.23
N ASP A 82 -1.33 -17.76 -1.33
CA ASP A 82 -1.83 -19.05 -0.81
C ASP A 82 -2.05 -19.03 0.70
N THR A 83 -1.21 -18.30 1.43
CA THR A 83 -1.37 -18.10 2.88
C THR A 83 -2.48 -17.09 3.21
N LEU A 84 -2.61 -16.02 2.42
CA LEU A 84 -3.55 -14.94 2.68
C LEU A 84 -5.00 -15.31 2.36
N ARG A 85 -5.24 -16.17 1.37
CA ARG A 85 -6.60 -16.55 0.96
C ARG A 85 -7.40 -17.22 2.09
N PRO A 86 -6.90 -18.24 2.81
CA PRO A 86 -7.63 -18.81 3.95
C PRO A 86 -7.78 -17.81 5.11
N ASP A 87 -6.77 -16.98 5.40
CA ASP A 87 -6.88 -15.90 6.41
C ASP A 87 -7.97 -14.88 6.05
N TYR A 88 -8.06 -14.51 4.77
CA TYR A 88 -9.10 -13.61 4.26
C TYR A 88 -10.50 -14.20 4.49
N VAL A 89 -10.70 -15.48 4.12
CA VAL A 89 -11.96 -16.19 4.35
C VAL A 89 -12.32 -16.21 5.84
N ALA A 90 -11.37 -16.54 6.71
CA ALA A 90 -11.59 -16.54 8.16
C ALA A 90 -11.96 -15.15 8.70
N MET A 91 -11.36 -14.09 8.16
CA MET A 91 -11.68 -12.71 8.52
C MET A 91 -13.10 -12.29 8.09
N THR A 92 -13.61 -12.79 6.96
CA THR A 92 -14.89 -12.36 6.40
C THR A 92 -16.08 -12.57 7.33
N ALA A 93 -15.98 -13.53 8.26
CA ALA A 93 -17.02 -13.80 9.27
C ALA A 93 -17.39 -12.58 10.13
N MET A 94 -16.52 -11.56 10.19
CA MET A 94 -16.75 -10.32 10.93
C MET A 94 -17.32 -9.17 10.07
N ILE A 95 -17.59 -9.40 8.78
CA ILE A 95 -18.02 -8.35 7.83
C ILE A 95 -19.51 -8.51 7.51
N PHE A 96 -20.32 -7.53 7.93
CA PHE A 96 -21.79 -7.53 7.74
C PHE A 96 -22.27 -7.05 6.36
N ARG A 97 -21.35 -6.77 5.43
CA ARG A 97 -21.65 -6.32 4.05
C ARG A 97 -21.23 -7.39 3.04
N PRO A 98 -21.72 -7.33 1.78
CA PRO A 98 -21.20 -8.19 0.71
C PRO A 98 -19.67 -8.08 0.65
N VAL A 99 -19.00 -9.21 0.83
CA VAL A 99 -17.55 -9.28 0.85
C VAL A 99 -17.08 -9.59 -0.57
N PRO A 100 -16.22 -8.76 -1.18
CA PRO A 100 -15.66 -9.05 -2.49
C PRO A 100 -14.81 -10.33 -2.43
N ASN A 101 -14.71 -11.05 -3.55
CA ASN A 101 -13.70 -12.11 -3.66
C ASN A 101 -12.30 -11.49 -3.42
N PHE A 102 -11.42 -12.22 -2.74
CA PHE A 102 -10.03 -11.86 -2.55
C PHE A 102 -9.32 -11.48 -3.86
N ASP A 103 -9.66 -12.14 -4.97
CA ASP A 103 -9.10 -11.78 -6.29
C ASP A 103 -9.47 -10.35 -6.70
N LEU A 104 -10.70 -9.90 -6.42
CA LEU A 104 -11.11 -8.51 -6.67
C LEU A 104 -10.40 -7.51 -5.75
N VAL A 105 -10.06 -7.93 -4.53
CA VAL A 105 -9.26 -7.14 -3.60
C VAL A 105 -7.85 -6.95 -4.15
N LEU A 106 -7.20 -8.04 -4.57
CA LEU A 106 -5.86 -7.98 -5.19
C LEU A 106 -5.88 -7.18 -6.50
N GLU A 107 -6.95 -7.27 -7.29
CA GLU A 107 -7.13 -6.45 -8.48
C GLU A 107 -7.20 -4.94 -8.18
N SER A 108 -7.86 -4.53 -7.08
CA SER A 108 -7.82 -3.13 -6.63
C SER A 108 -6.41 -2.68 -6.26
N VAL A 109 -5.64 -3.54 -5.61
CA VAL A 109 -4.26 -3.24 -5.19
C VAL A 109 -3.34 -3.16 -6.42
N ARG A 110 -3.53 -4.03 -7.41
CA ARG A 110 -2.83 -3.97 -8.71
C ARG A 110 -3.07 -2.65 -9.43
N ARG A 111 -4.31 -2.17 -9.43
CA ARG A 111 -4.66 -0.86 -9.99
C ARG A 111 -3.97 0.28 -9.24
N LEU A 112 -3.96 0.22 -7.90
CA LEU A 112 -3.24 1.21 -7.08
C LEU A 112 -1.74 1.23 -7.39
N GLU A 113 -1.08 0.08 -7.39
CA GLU A 113 0.34 -0.05 -7.75
C GLU A 113 0.62 0.57 -9.12
N THR A 114 -0.22 0.27 -10.11
CA THR A 114 -0.09 0.85 -11.46
C THR A 114 -0.24 2.37 -11.47
N LEU A 115 -1.19 2.91 -10.69
CA LEU A 115 -1.40 4.35 -10.58
C LEU A 115 -0.19 5.03 -9.94
N LEU A 116 0.29 4.53 -8.80
CA LEU A 116 1.45 5.09 -8.08
C LEU A 116 2.73 4.98 -8.91
N THR A 117 2.97 3.86 -9.57
CA THR A 117 4.15 3.67 -10.45
C THR A 117 4.15 4.62 -11.64
N ARG A 118 2.98 5.01 -12.16
CA ARG A 118 2.85 5.98 -13.26
C ARG A 118 3.04 7.43 -12.83
N GLN A 119 2.91 7.73 -11.54
CA GLN A 119 3.14 9.07 -11.01
C GLN A 119 4.63 9.37 -11.01
N LYS A 120 5.17 9.94 -12.11
CA LYS A 120 6.50 10.55 -12.04
C LYS A 120 6.48 11.64 -10.97
N ALA A 121 7.50 11.67 -10.11
CA ALA A 121 7.77 12.82 -9.28
C ALA A 121 8.10 13.99 -10.24
N ASP A 122 7.16 14.91 -10.40
CA ASP A 122 7.55 16.28 -10.71
C ASP A 122 8.02 16.82 -9.37
N VAL A 123 9.30 17.12 -9.28
CA VAL A 123 9.86 17.85 -8.13
C VAL A 123 9.28 19.25 -8.22
N GLN A 124 8.12 19.46 -7.60
CA GLN A 124 7.70 20.80 -7.23
C GLN A 124 8.46 21.12 -5.93
N PRO A 125 9.28 22.20 -5.89
CA PRO A 125 9.95 22.60 -4.65
C PRO A 125 8.91 22.85 -3.55
N PRO A 126 9.26 22.58 -2.28
CA PRO A 126 8.32 22.67 -1.17
C PRO A 126 7.71 24.07 -1.13
N ALA A 127 6.38 24.15 -1.20
CA ALA A 127 5.66 25.37 -0.91
C ALA A 127 5.73 25.63 0.60
N CYS A 128 6.88 26.13 1.07
CA CYS A 128 6.99 26.77 2.36
C CYS A 128 6.21 28.09 2.25
N SER A 129 4.93 28.05 2.58
CA SER A 129 4.17 29.28 2.84
C SER A 129 4.42 29.66 4.30
N PRO A 130 5.19 30.71 4.61
CA PRO A 130 5.17 31.26 5.94
C PRO A 130 3.80 31.93 6.11
N SER A 131 2.90 31.33 6.89
CA SER A 131 1.83 32.12 7.50
C SER A 131 2.49 33.02 8.54
N VAL A 132 2.98 34.17 8.07
CA VAL A 132 3.31 35.31 8.91
C VAL A 132 2.01 35.81 9.53
N LEU A 133 2.07 35.89 10.85
CA LEU A 133 1.15 36.53 11.75
C LEU A 133 0.99 38.03 11.40
N GLU A 134 -0.19 38.45 10.95
CA GLU A 134 -0.67 39.84 10.91
C GLU A 134 -2.22 39.77 10.88
N LYS A 135 -3.02 40.38 11.75
CA LYS A 135 -2.86 41.25 12.92
C LYS A 135 -3.98 40.94 13.91
#